data_AF-A0A3D5E205-F1
#
_entry.id   AF-A0A3D5E205-F1
#
_cell.length_a   1.000
_cell.length_b   1.000
_cell.length_c   1.000
_cell.angle_alpha   90.00
_cell.angle_beta   90.00
_cell.angle_gamma   90.00
#
_symmetry.space_group_name_H-M   'P 1'
#
loop_
_entity.id
_entity.type
_entity.pdbx_description
1 polymer ?
#
loop_
_entity_poly.entity_id
_entity_poly.type
_entity_poly.pdbx_seq_one_letter_code
_entity_poly.pdbx_strand_id
1 'polypeptide(L)' 'MQVANWIAGRIERGELKPGHKLPAERDLATQIGVGYMTVRRAMRELRDRGLIITVVGRGTFVAEPRDT' A
#
# COMPACT_ATOMS: atom_id res chain seq x y z
N MET A 1 9.16 -1.95 -7.51
CA MET A 1 10.02 -2.34 -6.35
C MET A 1 9.56 -3.68 -5.76
N GLN A 2 10.43 -4.48 -5.13
CA GLN A 2 10.03 -5.79 -4.53
C GLN A 2 8.89 -5.64 -3.50
N VAL A 3 9.00 -4.68 -2.57
CA VAL A 3 7.96 -4.42 -1.54
C VAL A 3 6.63 -3.96 -2.18
N ALA A 4 6.70 -3.08 -3.18
CA ALA A 4 5.49 -2.60 -3.87
C ALA A 4 4.79 -3.75 -4.60
N ASN A 5 5.54 -4.60 -5.31
CA ASN A 5 4.98 -5.75 -6.01
C ASN A 5 4.38 -6.79 -5.05
N TRP A 6 5.01 -6.99 -3.89
CA TRP A 6 4.47 -7.87 -2.86
C TRP A 6 3.11 -7.37 -2.34
N ILE A 7 2.99 -6.07 -2.01
CA ILE A 7 1.71 -5.48 -1.57
C ILE A 7 0.68 -5.51 -2.70
N ALA A 8 1.07 -5.14 -3.92
CA ALA A 8 0.18 -5.15 -5.08
C ALA A 8 -0.42 -6.54 -5.33
N GLY A 9 0.39 -7.60 -5.27
CA GLY A 9 -0.11 -8.96 -5.44
C GLY A 9 -1.11 -9.38 -4.36
N ARG A 10 -0.98 -8.85 -3.13
CA ARG A 10 -1.98 -9.10 -2.06
C ARG A 10 -3.29 -8.37 -2.30
N ILE A 11 -3.24 -7.16 -2.88
CA ILE A 11 -4.43 -6.41 -3.31
C ILE A 11 -5.12 -7.16 -4.46
N GLU A 12 -4.35 -7.57 -5.48
CA GLU A 12 -4.84 -8.29 -6.66
C GLU A 12 -5.48 -9.65 -6.30
N ARG A 13 -4.93 -10.36 -5.31
CA ARG A 13 -5.50 -11.61 -4.79
C ARG A 13 -6.69 -11.40 -3.85
N GLY A 14 -7.06 -10.15 -3.54
CA GLY A 14 -8.16 -9.84 -2.64
C GLY A 14 -7.88 -10.05 -1.15
N GLU A 15 -6.63 -10.32 -0.76
CA GLU A 15 -6.22 -10.38 0.66
C GLU A 15 -6.35 -9.01 1.32
N LEU A 16 -6.06 -7.95 0.55
CA LEU A 16 -6.24 -6.56 0.94
C LEU A 16 -7.43 -6.00 0.15
N LYS A 17 -8.58 -5.91 0.82
CA LYS A 17 -9.83 -5.45 0.20
C LYS A 17 -9.80 -3.94 -0.07
N PRO A 18 -10.50 -3.46 -1.10
CA PRO A 18 -10.75 -2.04 -1.30
C PRO A 18 -11.33 -1.38 -0.05
N GLY A 19 -10.90 -0.16 0.25
CA GLY A 19 -11.27 0.57 1.46
C GLY A 19 -10.55 0.11 2.73
N HIS A 20 -9.76 -0.97 2.69
CA HIS A 20 -8.95 -1.41 3.84
C HIS A 20 -7.88 -0.36 4.16
N LYS A 21 -7.79 0.05 5.43
CA LYS A 21 -6.78 1.00 5.91
C LYS A 21 -5.43 0.31 6.10
N LEU A 22 -4.42 0.73 5.35
CA LEU A 22 -3.05 0.25 5.50
C LEU A 22 -2.40 0.82 6.78
N PRO A 23 -1.47 0.06 7.41
CA PRO A 23 -0.65 0.58 8.49
C PRO A 23 0.13 1.81 8.06
N ALA A 24 0.56 2.64 9.04
CA ALA A 24 1.47 3.73 8.74
C ALA A 24 2.78 3.18 8.16
N GLU A 25 3.48 3.98 7.34
CA GLU A 25 4.70 3.54 6.66
C GLU A 25 5.79 3.04 7.64
N ARG A 26 5.85 3.63 8.84
CA ARG A 26 6.77 3.20 9.91
C ARG A 26 6.38 1.86 10.52
N ASP A 27 5.10 1.66 10.80
CA ASP A 27 4.61 0.39 11.36
C ASP A 27 4.76 -0.74 10.35
N LEU A 28 4.45 -0.46 9.09
CA LEU A 28 4.61 -1.41 8.00
C LEU A 28 6.08 -1.81 7.83
N ALA A 29 7.01 -0.85 7.94
CA ALA A 29 8.46 -1.11 7.92
C ALA A 29 8.88 -2.06 9.05
N THR A 30 8.39 -1.83 10.27
CA THR A 30 8.63 -2.70 11.42
C THR A 30 8.03 -4.09 11.21
N GLN A 31 6.79 -4.19 10.73
CA GLN A 31 6.09 -5.47 10.53
C GLN A 31 6.79 -6.37 9.49
N ILE A 32 7.33 -5.79 8.42
CA ILE A 32 7.95 -6.56 7.33
C ILE A 32 9.48 -6.61 7.43
N GLY A 33 10.08 -5.95 8.43
CA GLY A 33 11.53 -5.95 8.68
C GLY A 33 12.36 -5.26 7.60
N VAL A 34 11.81 -4.23 6.92
CA VAL A 34 12.54 -3.48 5.89
C VAL A 34 12.72 -2.02 6.30
N GLY A 35 13.70 -1.34 5.68
CA GLY A 35 13.95 0.07 5.95
C GLY A 35 12.77 0.97 5.62
N TYR A 36 12.51 1.98 6.47
CA TYR A 36 11.44 2.97 6.29
C TYR A 36 11.45 3.63 4.92
N MET A 37 12.63 4.00 4.40
CA MET A 37 12.76 4.63 3.07
C MET A 37 12.33 3.69 1.93
N THR A 38 12.52 2.38 2.10
CA THR A 38 12.06 1.35 1.16
C THR A 38 10.54 1.27 1.14
N VAL A 39 9.91 1.23 2.32
CA VAL A 39 8.44 1.24 2.44
C VAL A 39 7.86 2.52 1.87
N ARG A 40 8.42 3.67 2.23
CA ARG A 40 7.97 4.97 1.72
C ARG A 40 8.06 5.06 0.20
N ARG A 41 9.10 4.47 -0.42
CA ARG A 41 9.19 4.38 -1.89
C ARG A 41 8.13 3.44 -2.45
N ALA A 42 7.88 2.29 -1.83
CA ALA A 42 6.85 1.36 -2.25
C ALA A 42 5.44 1.96 -2.16
N MET A 43 5.13 2.69 -1.07
CA MET A 43 3.85 3.37 -0.86
C MET A 43 3.65 4.58 -1.79
N ARG A 44 4.72 5.16 -2.34
CA ARG A 44 4.61 6.10 -3.48
C ARG A 44 4.27 5.35 -4.76
N GLU A 45 5.04 4.31 -5.10
CA GLU A 45 4.82 3.52 -6.31
C GLU A 45 3.39 2.93 -6.38
N LEU A 46 2.86 2.42 -5.26
CA LEU A 46 1.48 1.92 -5.19
C LEU A 46 0.42 3.02 -5.39
N ARG A 47 0.70 4.24 -4.90
CA ARG A 47 -0.15 5.42 -5.13
C ARG A 47 -0.13 5.82 -6.60
N ASP A 48 1.05 5.87 -7.20
CA ASP A 48 1.24 6.23 -8.61
C ASP A 48 0.56 5.21 -9.53
N ARG A 49 0.52 3.94 -9.12
CA ARG A 49 -0.24 2.86 -9.77
C ARG A 49 -1.75 2.91 -9.52
N GLY A 50 -2.24 3.82 -8.67
CA GLY A 50 -3.64 3.92 -8.31
C GLY A 50 -4.17 2.75 -7.46
N LEU A 51 -3.29 1.95 -6.85
CA LEU A 51 -3.68 0.81 -6.01
C LEU A 51 -4.02 1.21 -4.57
N ILE A 52 -3.56 2.38 -4.14
CA ILE A 52 -3.83 2.94 -2.82
C ILE A 52 -4.10 4.44 -2.92
N ILE A 53 -4.85 4.97 -1.97
CA ILE A 53 -5.13 6.40 -1.81
C ILE A 53 -4.72 6.86 -0.43
N THR A 54 -4.12 8.04 -0.33
CA THR A 54 -3.83 8.68 0.96
C THR A 54 -4.85 9.77 1.21
N VAL A 55 -5.55 9.68 2.33
CA VAL A 55 -6.47 10.70 2.81
C VAL A 55 -5.82 11.42 3.98
N VAL A 56 -5.52 12.70 3.78
CA VAL A 56 -4.86 13.54 4.79
C VAL A 56 -5.65 13.50 6.11
N GLY A 57 -4.96 13.27 7.22
CA GLY A 57 -5.55 13.12 8.55
C GLY A 57 -6.28 11.79 8.82
N ARG A 58 -6.54 10.95 7.80
CA ARG A 58 -7.25 9.67 7.97
C ARG A 58 -6.38 8.44 7.73
N GLY A 59 -5.35 8.55 6.90
CA GLY A 59 -4.38 7.49 6.61
C GLY A 59 -4.38 7.06 5.15
N THR A 60 -3.83 5.87 4.89
CA THR A 60 -3.74 5.30 3.54
C THR A 60 -4.68 4.11 3.42
N PHE A 61 -5.38 4.00 2.30
CA PHE A 61 -6.39 2.98 2.06
C PHE A 61 -6.14 2.30 0.71
N VAL A 62 -6.54 1.03 0.59
CA VAL A 62 -6.55 0.32 -0.70
C VAL A 62 -7.61 0.94 -1.60
N ALA A 63 -7.23 1.26 -2.83
CA ALA A 63 -8.14 1.83 -3.82
C ALA A 63 -9.11 0.77 -4.35
N GLU A 64 -10.22 1.21 -4.91
CA GLU A 64 -11.09 0.31 -5.67
C GLU A 64 -10.39 -0.10 -6.97
N PRO A 65 -10.48 -1.38 -7.38
CA PRO A 65 -10.05 -1.79 -8.71
C PRO A 65 -10.84 -0.96 -9.71
N ARG A 66 -10.17 -0.37 -10.70
CA ARG A 66 -10.90 0.18 -11.85
C ARG A 66 -11.48 -1.01 -12.59
N ASP A 67 -12.76 -1.29 -12.34
CA ASP A 67 -13.56 -2.11 -13.24
C ASP A 67 -13.45 -1.48 -14.63
N THR A 68 -12.77 -2.17 -15.53
CA THR A 68 -12.66 -1.81 -16.95
C THR A 68 -13.39 -2.86 -17.75
#